data_AF-A0AAE0V3Z7-F1
#
_entry.id   AF-A0AAE0V3Z7-F1
#
_cell.length_a   1.000
_cell.length_b   1.000
_cell.length_c   1.000
_cell.angle_alpha   90.00
_cell.angle_beta   90.00
_cell.angle_gamma   90.00
#
_symmetry.space_group_name_H-M   'P 1'
#
loop_
_entity.id
_entity.type
_entity.pdbx_description
1 polymer ?
#
loop_
_entity_poly.entity_id
_entity_poly.type
_entity_poly.pdbx_seq_one_letter_code
_entity_poly.pdbx_strand_id
1 'polypeptide(L)'
;MLDVSGLPSFYRGLFKIWNCFRKRNKGCGTLHWLLEEPLIHGGRLDISGVTAPALSRALISSRVVTLQELVNITGTDLSRAEDLATRLGLTSLRVVNQLLRRWRTVLTSKERVQLMDYRITETNPAEEGSFPQLDIAPDLDRSEGLLLECWGVREMDFGSVSGKLLYRACVKVLNKKKLSGRVDTPWRSVLGFNDDVKPEWTHCINHR
;
A
#
# COMPACT_ATOMS: atom_id res chain seq x y z
N MET A 1 11.59 8.06 1.77
CA MET A 1 10.84 8.78 0.71
C MET A 1 11.58 8.52 -0.59
N LEU A 2 10.90 8.12 -1.67
CA LEU A 2 11.54 7.90 -2.98
C LEU A 2 12.03 9.26 -3.52
N ASP A 3 13.30 9.36 -3.88
CA ASP A 3 13.81 10.51 -4.62
C ASP A 3 13.35 10.40 -6.07
N VAL A 4 12.54 11.37 -6.50
CA VAL A 4 11.96 11.42 -7.84
C VAL A 4 12.56 12.55 -8.67
N SER A 5 13.60 13.24 -8.18
CA SER A 5 14.19 14.42 -8.83
C SER A 5 14.69 14.13 -10.25
N GLY A 6 15.26 12.93 -10.48
CA GLY A 6 15.74 12.48 -11.79
C GLY A 6 14.66 11.99 -12.78
N LEU A 7 13.38 11.91 -12.37
CA LEU A 7 12.31 11.42 -13.23
C LEU A 7 11.67 12.55 -14.07
N PRO A 8 11.13 12.23 -15.27
CA PRO A 8 10.32 13.16 -16.03
C PRO A 8 9.16 13.73 -15.22
N SER A 9 8.73 14.96 -15.54
CA SER A 9 7.65 15.68 -14.84
C SER A 9 6.36 14.86 -14.72
N PHE A 10 6.02 14.11 -15.76
CA PHE A 10 4.89 13.20 -15.77
C PHE A 10 4.95 12.18 -14.63
N TYR A 11 6.03 11.41 -14.52
CA TYR A 11 6.20 10.40 -13.48
C TYR A 11 6.28 11.01 -12.08
N ARG A 12 6.91 12.19 -11.94
CA ARG A 12 6.89 12.93 -10.66
C ARG A 12 5.47 13.26 -10.22
N GLY A 13 4.63 13.70 -11.13
CA GLY A 13 3.21 13.94 -10.87
C GLY A 13 2.47 12.67 -10.48
N LEU A 14 2.71 11.58 -11.20
CA LEU A 14 2.10 10.29 -10.94
C LEU A 14 2.47 9.74 -9.56
N PHE A 15 3.75 9.75 -9.19
CA PHE A 15 4.19 9.34 -7.84
C PHE A 15 3.63 10.23 -6.73
N LYS A 16 3.50 11.54 -6.99
CA LYS A 16 2.87 12.46 -6.04
C LYS A 16 1.40 12.10 -5.80
N ILE A 17 0.64 11.82 -6.86
CA ILE A 17 -0.76 11.37 -6.75
C ILE A 17 -0.84 10.00 -6.10
N TRP A 18 0.05 9.08 -6.48
CA TRP A 18 0.13 7.75 -5.88
C TRP A 18 0.33 7.85 -4.37
N ASN A 19 1.14 8.78 -3.89
CA ASN A 19 1.34 9.03 -2.45
C ASN A 19 0.12 9.59 -1.72
N CYS A 20 -0.94 10.02 -2.41
CA CYS A 20 -2.20 10.39 -1.77
C CYS A 20 -2.98 9.18 -1.24
N PHE A 21 -2.56 7.95 -1.56
CA PHE A 21 -3.28 6.74 -1.20
C PHE A 21 -2.41 5.81 -0.36
N ARG A 22 -3.03 5.19 0.65
CA ARG A 22 -2.56 3.94 1.24
C ARG A 22 -2.98 2.80 0.33
N LYS A 23 -2.09 1.83 0.15
CA LYS A 23 -2.32 0.68 -0.73
C LYS A 23 -2.27 -0.59 0.09
N ARG A 24 -3.13 -1.54 -0.23
CA ARG A 24 -3.10 -2.89 0.33
C ARG A 24 -3.18 -3.88 -0.82
N ASN A 25 -2.08 -4.62 -1.00
CA ASN A 25 -2.11 -5.79 -1.86
C ASN A 25 -2.84 -6.92 -1.10
N LYS A 26 -3.93 -7.45 -1.68
CA LYS A 26 -4.68 -8.57 -1.08
C LYS A 26 -3.98 -9.93 -1.22
N GLY A 27 -2.83 -9.95 -1.87
CA GLY A 27 -2.02 -11.14 -2.08
C GLY A 27 -1.96 -11.52 -3.55
N CYS A 28 -1.02 -12.42 -3.86
CA CYS A 28 -0.71 -12.78 -5.23
C CYS A 28 -1.47 -14.06 -5.60
N GLY A 29 -2.28 -14.00 -6.66
CA GLY A 29 -3.00 -15.17 -7.17
C GLY A 29 -2.09 -16.22 -7.80
N THR A 30 -0.91 -15.80 -8.26
CA THR A 30 0.06 -16.63 -8.99
C THR A 30 1.46 -16.53 -8.38
N LEU A 31 2.27 -17.55 -8.64
CA LEU A 31 3.65 -17.62 -8.15
C LEU A 31 4.53 -16.50 -8.71
N HIS A 32 4.32 -16.11 -9.98
CA HIS A 32 5.05 -14.99 -10.59
C HIS A 32 4.91 -13.70 -9.77
N TRP A 33 3.68 -13.26 -9.51
CA TRP A 33 3.43 -12.05 -8.72
C TRP A 33 3.88 -12.18 -7.26
N LEU A 34 3.88 -13.39 -6.71
CA LEU A 34 4.40 -13.64 -5.36
C LEU A 34 5.91 -13.43 -5.31
N LEU A 35 6.65 -13.94 -6.29
CA LEU A 35 8.11 -13.79 -6.38
C LEU A 35 8.52 -12.33 -6.63
N GLU A 36 7.75 -11.60 -7.43
CA GLU A 36 7.93 -10.16 -7.69
C GLU A 36 7.50 -9.26 -6.52
N GLU A 37 6.97 -9.81 -5.43
CA GLU A 37 6.49 -9.00 -4.30
C GLU A 37 7.66 -8.23 -3.64
N PRO A 38 7.58 -6.89 -3.56
CA PRO A 38 8.68 -6.08 -3.06
C PRO A 38 8.82 -6.14 -1.53
N LEU A 39 10.07 -6.17 -1.07
CA LEU A 39 10.48 -6.18 0.35
C LEU A 39 10.64 -4.77 0.95
N ILE A 40 10.43 -3.72 0.16
CA ILE A 40 10.67 -2.32 0.52
C ILE A 40 9.59 -1.41 -0.07
N HIS A 41 9.53 -0.16 0.40
CA HIS A 41 8.73 0.93 -0.15
C HIS A 41 7.20 0.71 -0.17
N GLY A 42 6.68 0.07 0.87
CA GLY A 42 5.25 -0.11 1.09
C GLY A 42 4.65 -1.33 0.39
N GLY A 43 5.49 -2.26 -0.06
CA GLY A 43 5.06 -3.62 -0.41
C GLY A 43 4.45 -4.34 0.80
N ARG A 44 3.71 -5.42 0.54
CA ARG A 44 3.15 -6.27 1.60
C ARG A 44 4.24 -6.88 2.46
N LEU A 45 5.38 -7.21 1.85
CA LEU A 45 6.57 -7.75 2.53
C LEU A 45 7.53 -6.66 3.04
N ASP A 46 7.16 -5.38 2.92
CA ASP A 46 7.97 -4.29 3.47
C ASP A 46 7.91 -4.25 5.00
N ILE A 47 8.92 -4.83 5.63
CA ILE A 47 9.13 -4.78 7.08
C ILE A 47 10.10 -3.66 7.49
N SER A 48 10.64 -2.91 6.53
CA SER A 48 11.63 -1.86 6.78
C SER A 48 11.03 -0.63 7.46
N GLY A 49 9.71 -0.43 7.33
CA GLY A 49 8.94 0.58 8.06
C GLY A 49 9.55 1.99 7.98
N VAL A 50 9.02 2.92 8.78
CA VAL A 50 9.63 4.25 8.93
C VAL A 50 10.89 4.18 9.81
N THR A 51 11.06 3.09 10.58
CA THR A 51 12.01 2.99 11.69
C THR A 51 13.31 2.26 11.35
N ALA A 52 13.43 1.58 10.21
CA ALA A 52 14.65 0.87 9.82
C ALA A 52 15.19 1.27 8.43
N PRO A 53 15.51 2.56 8.18
CA PRO A 53 16.07 3.03 6.90
C PRO A 53 17.44 2.41 6.57
N ALA A 54 18.16 1.89 7.56
CA ALA A 54 19.40 1.13 7.33
C ALA A 54 19.13 -0.20 6.63
N LEU A 55 18.02 -0.87 6.95
CA LEU A 55 17.64 -2.13 6.33
C LEU A 55 17.26 -1.92 4.86
N SER A 56 16.43 -0.91 4.55
CA SER A 56 16.05 -0.64 3.15
C SER A 56 17.29 -0.34 2.30
N ARG A 57 18.26 0.43 2.83
CA ARG A 57 19.53 0.69 2.14
C ARG A 57 20.35 -0.58 1.92
N ALA A 58 20.46 -1.44 2.92
CA ALA A 58 21.17 -2.72 2.79
C ALA A 58 20.54 -3.56 1.67
N LEU A 59 19.22 -3.76 1.72
CA LEU A 59 18.44 -4.51 0.72
C LEU A 59 18.64 -3.95 -0.71
N ILE A 60 18.58 -2.62 -0.87
CA ILE A 60 18.83 -1.96 -2.17
C ILE A 60 20.26 -2.20 -2.63
N SER A 61 21.25 -1.97 -1.76
CA SER A 61 22.67 -2.11 -2.10
C SER A 61 23.06 -3.55 -2.46
N SER A 62 22.43 -4.54 -1.83
CA SER A 62 22.66 -5.96 -2.08
C SER A 62 21.81 -6.54 -3.21
N ARG A 63 20.90 -5.74 -3.78
CA ARG A 63 19.88 -6.13 -4.77
C ARG A 63 19.00 -7.28 -4.29
N VAL A 64 18.53 -7.18 -3.05
CA VAL A 64 17.56 -8.12 -2.45
C VAL A 64 16.30 -7.31 -2.16
N VAL A 65 15.54 -7.03 -3.22
CA VAL A 65 14.39 -6.11 -3.17
C VAL A 65 13.07 -6.82 -3.44
N THR A 66 13.09 -8.04 -3.98
CA THR A 66 11.93 -8.91 -4.21
C THR A 66 11.99 -10.17 -3.36
N LEU A 67 10.85 -10.85 -3.22
CA LEU A 67 10.79 -12.17 -2.57
C LEU A 67 11.65 -13.20 -3.33
N GLN A 68 11.73 -13.12 -4.65
CA GLN A 68 12.54 -14.04 -5.45
C GLN A 68 14.01 -14.01 -5.04
N GLU A 69 14.62 -12.82 -4.96
CA GLU A 69 16.02 -12.71 -4.57
C GLU A 69 16.24 -13.21 -3.14
N LEU A 70 15.29 -12.93 -2.24
CA LEU A 70 15.35 -13.42 -0.87
C LEU A 70 15.33 -14.97 -0.84
N VAL A 71 14.38 -15.60 -1.52
CA VAL A 71 14.25 -17.06 -1.60
C VAL A 71 15.47 -17.71 -2.25
N ASN A 72 16.05 -17.08 -3.27
CA ASN A 72 17.25 -17.55 -3.92
C ASN A 72 18.45 -17.65 -2.96
N ILE A 73 18.54 -16.72 -2.00
CA ILE A 73 19.59 -16.71 -0.97
C ILE A 73 19.23 -17.65 0.17
N THR A 74 18.00 -17.55 0.70
CA THR A 74 17.66 -18.16 1.99
C THR A 74 17.01 -19.53 1.92
N GLY A 75 16.71 -20.01 0.72
CA GLY A 75 15.81 -21.15 0.51
C GLY A 75 14.34 -20.74 0.63
N THR A 76 13.47 -21.65 0.19
CA THR A 76 12.00 -21.46 0.14
C THR A 76 11.35 -21.43 1.52
N ASP A 77 12.03 -21.97 2.53
CA ASP A 77 11.63 -21.94 3.95
C ASP A 77 12.13 -20.69 4.69
N LEU A 78 12.95 -19.86 4.04
CA LEU A 78 13.55 -18.66 4.62
C LEU A 78 14.36 -18.99 5.90
N SER A 79 15.21 -20.02 5.83
CA SER A 79 15.97 -20.54 6.97
C SER A 79 17.46 -20.19 6.96
N ARG A 80 18.07 -19.98 5.78
CA ARG A 80 19.53 -19.76 5.66
C ARG A 80 19.93 -18.32 6.03
N ALA A 81 19.90 -18.04 7.34
CA ALA A 81 20.20 -16.71 7.90
C ALA A 81 21.64 -16.25 7.66
N GLU A 82 22.60 -17.15 7.65
CA GLU A 82 24.02 -16.84 7.46
C GLU A 82 24.31 -16.29 6.05
N ASP A 83 23.71 -16.89 5.03
CA ASP A 83 23.84 -16.43 3.65
C ASP A 83 23.25 -15.03 3.46
N LEU A 84 22.08 -14.80 4.05
CA LEU A 84 21.46 -13.47 4.01
C LEU A 84 22.27 -12.44 4.81
N ALA A 85 22.80 -12.81 5.97
CA ALA A 85 23.65 -11.94 6.79
C ALA A 85 24.88 -11.49 5.99
N THR A 86 25.54 -12.43 5.34
CA THR A 86 26.71 -12.19 4.47
C THR A 86 26.32 -11.28 3.30
N ARG A 87 25.19 -11.54 2.65
CA ARG A 87 24.73 -10.76 1.49
C ARG A 87 24.33 -9.32 1.86
N LEU A 88 23.72 -9.12 3.02
CA LEU A 88 23.30 -7.81 3.52
C LEU A 88 24.42 -7.06 4.25
N GLY A 89 25.57 -7.68 4.51
CA GLY A 89 26.64 -7.11 5.33
C GLY A 89 26.23 -6.92 6.79
N LEU A 90 25.31 -7.74 7.31
CA LEU A 90 24.83 -7.68 8.68
C LEU A 90 25.60 -8.66 9.56
N THR A 91 26.17 -8.18 10.66
CA THR A 91 26.94 -9.03 11.60
C THR A 91 26.04 -9.80 12.57
N SER A 92 24.84 -9.29 12.86
CA SER A 92 23.95 -9.87 13.86
C SER A 92 23.00 -10.92 13.26
N LEU A 93 23.35 -12.20 13.38
CA LEU A 93 22.45 -13.30 13.00
C LEU A 93 21.11 -13.26 13.76
N ARG A 94 21.08 -12.72 14.97
CA ARG A 94 19.83 -12.52 15.73
C ARG A 94 18.86 -11.60 14.98
N VAL A 95 19.38 -10.48 14.45
CA VAL A 95 18.58 -9.53 13.67
C VAL A 95 18.09 -10.18 12.39
N VAL A 96 18.95 -10.88 11.67
CA VAL A 96 18.59 -11.55 10.41
C VAL A 96 17.53 -12.62 10.63
N ASN A 97 17.67 -13.45 11.66
CA ASN A 97 16.65 -14.43 12.03
C ASN A 97 15.30 -13.78 12.40
N GLN A 98 15.32 -12.62 13.05
CA GLN A 98 14.10 -11.87 13.35
C GLN A 98 13.43 -11.34 12.07
N LEU A 99 14.21 -10.88 11.08
CA LEU A 99 13.68 -10.45 9.78
C LEU A 99 13.06 -11.62 9.02
N LEU A 100 13.77 -12.75 8.92
CA LEU A 100 13.27 -13.96 8.27
C LEU A 100 11.98 -14.47 8.92
N ARG A 101 11.92 -14.44 10.26
CA ARG A 101 10.70 -14.79 10.99
C ARG A 101 9.54 -13.85 10.65
N ARG A 102 9.80 -12.54 10.53
CA ARG A 102 8.76 -11.57 10.15
C ARG A 102 8.24 -11.81 8.74
N TRP A 103 9.11 -11.99 7.75
CA TRP A 103 8.67 -12.31 6.39
C TRP A 103 7.86 -13.60 6.33
N ARG A 104 8.30 -14.66 7.04
CA ARG A 104 7.51 -15.88 7.19
C ARG A 104 6.11 -15.59 7.72
N THR A 105 5.96 -14.78 8.77
CA THR A 105 4.63 -14.48 9.35
C THR A 105 3.70 -13.70 8.41
N VAL A 106 4.24 -12.97 7.42
CA VAL A 106 3.43 -12.25 6.43
C VAL A 106 2.94 -13.19 5.31
N LEU A 107 3.72 -14.21 4.97
CA LEU A 107 3.37 -15.22 3.97
C LEU A 107 2.27 -16.16 4.49
N THR A 108 1.21 -16.32 3.70
CA THR A 108 0.12 -17.26 3.98
C THR A 108 0.58 -18.71 3.82
N SER A 109 -0.14 -19.66 4.42
CA SER A 109 0.17 -21.09 4.27
C SER A 109 0.16 -21.53 2.80
N LYS A 110 -0.76 -21.00 1.99
CA LYS A 110 -0.85 -21.29 0.55
C LYS A 110 0.39 -20.80 -0.20
N GLU A 111 0.83 -19.57 0.06
CA GLU A 111 2.02 -18.99 -0.57
C GLU A 111 3.29 -19.77 -0.20
N ARG A 112 3.40 -20.24 1.04
CA ARG A 112 4.54 -21.08 1.46
C ARG A 112 4.59 -22.41 0.71
N VAL A 113 3.44 -23.04 0.45
CA VAL A 113 3.37 -24.26 -0.37
C VAL A 113 3.81 -23.95 -1.80
N GLN A 114 3.32 -22.86 -2.40
CA GLN A 114 3.73 -22.43 -3.75
C GLN A 114 5.24 -22.19 -3.86
N LEU A 115 5.86 -21.61 -2.83
CA LEU A 115 7.32 -21.45 -2.79
C LEU A 115 8.06 -22.79 -2.74
N MET A 116 7.54 -23.79 -2.02
CA MET A 116 8.15 -25.13 -1.99
C MET A 116 8.09 -25.80 -3.37
N ASP A 117 6.96 -25.71 -4.05
CA ASP A 117 6.73 -26.31 -5.37
C ASP A 117 7.59 -25.64 -6.47
N TYR A 118 7.87 -24.34 -6.33
CA TYR A 118 8.73 -23.57 -7.25
C TYR A 118 10.12 -24.19 -7.42
N ARG A 119 10.78 -24.57 -6.33
CA ARG A 119 12.13 -25.15 -6.38
C ARG A 119 12.17 -26.54 -7.04
N ILE A 120 11.05 -27.26 -7.00
CA ILE A 120 10.95 -28.61 -7.59
C ILE A 120 10.82 -28.53 -9.11
N THR A 121 10.14 -27.50 -9.61
CA THR A 121 9.82 -27.35 -11.02
C THR A 121 10.92 -26.65 -11.83
N GLU A 122 11.87 -25.97 -11.18
CA GLU A 122 13.02 -25.21 -11.76
C GLU A 122 12.68 -24.29 -12.96
N THR A 123 11.39 -24.03 -13.17
CA THR A 123 10.88 -23.27 -14.30
C THR A 123 10.43 -21.92 -13.77
N ASN A 124 10.88 -20.84 -14.42
CA ASN A 124 10.35 -19.52 -14.11
C ASN A 124 8.83 -19.53 -14.33
N PRO A 125 8.02 -19.13 -13.33
CA PRO A 125 6.59 -19.07 -13.52
C PRO A 125 6.31 -18.13 -14.69
N ALA A 126 5.50 -18.61 -15.65
CA ALA A 126 5.05 -17.76 -16.73
C ALA A 126 4.36 -16.52 -16.14
N GLU A 127 4.43 -15.40 -16.86
CA GLU A 127 3.62 -14.19 -16.60
C GLU A 127 2.13 -14.44 -16.89
N GLU A 128 1.66 -15.64 -16.62
CA GLU A 128 0.28 -16.06 -16.78
C GLU A 128 -0.46 -15.72 -15.49
N GLY A 129 -1.22 -14.64 -15.54
CA GLY A 129 -2.14 -14.27 -14.46
C GLY A 129 -2.49 -12.79 -14.46
N SER A 130 -3.70 -12.50 -14.01
CA SER A 130 -4.13 -11.11 -13.78
C SER A 130 -3.24 -10.43 -12.75
N PHE A 131 -3.02 -9.13 -12.94
CA PHE A 131 -2.36 -8.28 -11.96
C PHE A 131 -2.98 -8.45 -10.56
N PRO A 132 -2.19 -8.46 -9.47
CA PRO A 132 -2.70 -8.68 -8.12
C PRO A 132 -3.77 -7.65 -7.76
N GLN A 133 -4.79 -8.11 -7.03
CA GLN A 133 -5.85 -7.21 -6.58
C GLN A 133 -5.27 -6.20 -5.59
N LEU A 134 -5.38 -4.92 -5.95
CA LEU A 134 -4.84 -3.80 -5.20
C LEU A 134 -5.98 -2.93 -4.70
N ASP A 135 -6.17 -2.88 -3.38
CA ASP A 135 -7.06 -1.92 -2.77
C ASP A 135 -6.30 -0.64 -2.45
N ILE A 136 -6.96 0.51 -2.65
CA ILE A 136 -6.45 1.83 -2.32
C ILE A 136 -7.41 2.57 -1.39
N ALA A 137 -6.86 3.28 -0.43
CA ALA A 137 -7.61 4.14 0.49
C ALA A 137 -7.00 5.54 0.48
N PRO A 138 -7.79 6.62 0.44
CA PRO A 138 -7.27 7.98 0.58
C PRO A 138 -6.50 8.13 1.89
N ASP A 139 -5.30 8.73 1.83
CA ASP A 139 -4.47 8.95 3.02
C ASP A 139 -4.83 10.28 3.70
N LEU A 140 -5.80 10.22 4.59
CA LEU A 140 -6.32 11.37 5.33
C LEU A 140 -5.56 11.64 6.63
N ASP A 141 -4.49 10.90 6.95
CA ASP A 141 -3.83 10.93 8.26
C ASP A 141 -4.84 10.81 9.42
N ARG A 142 -4.87 11.79 10.33
CA ARG A 142 -5.85 11.96 11.41
C ARG A 142 -6.86 13.08 11.10
N SER A 143 -6.97 13.51 9.84
CA SER A 143 -7.92 14.53 9.43
C SER A 143 -9.31 13.94 9.29
N GLU A 144 -10.27 14.54 10.00
CA GLU A 144 -11.66 14.11 10.05
C GLU A 144 -12.61 15.26 9.71
N GLY A 145 -13.87 14.93 9.43
CA GLY A 145 -14.96 15.87 9.13
C GLY A 145 -15.78 15.47 7.91
N LEU A 146 -17.01 15.97 7.84
CA LEU A 146 -18.00 15.65 6.80
C LEU A 146 -17.47 15.83 5.37
N LEU A 147 -16.69 16.89 5.13
CA LEU A 147 -16.10 17.15 3.81
C LEU A 147 -15.02 16.12 3.42
N LEU A 148 -14.46 15.41 4.39
CA LEU A 148 -13.44 14.36 4.18
C LEU A 148 -14.05 12.97 4.06
N GLU A 149 -15.30 12.77 4.47
CA GLU A 149 -15.97 11.48 4.33
C GLU A 149 -16.12 11.07 2.86
N CYS A 150 -15.40 10.02 2.48
CA CYS A 150 -15.48 9.44 1.15
C CYS A 150 -16.65 8.45 1.08
N TRP A 151 -17.88 8.95 1.15
CA TRP A 151 -19.06 8.26 0.59
C TRP A 151 -19.28 6.83 1.13
N GLY A 152 -18.92 6.58 2.40
CA GLY A 152 -19.00 5.25 3.02
C GLY A 152 -17.96 4.23 2.54
N VAL A 153 -17.10 4.58 1.58
CA VAL A 153 -16.08 3.69 1.02
C VAL A 153 -14.73 3.99 1.66
N ARG A 154 -14.31 3.13 2.60
CA ARG A 154 -13.00 3.23 3.25
C ARG A 154 -11.86 2.76 2.35
N GLU A 155 -12.13 1.80 1.46
CA GLU A 155 -11.18 1.17 0.55
C GLU A 155 -11.84 0.97 -0.82
N MET A 156 -11.11 1.28 -1.90
CA MET A 156 -11.56 1.14 -3.28
C MET A 156 -10.67 0.12 -3.98
N ASP A 157 -11.26 -0.78 -4.77
CA ASP A 157 -10.49 -1.64 -5.67
C ASP A 157 -9.90 -0.82 -6.83
N PHE A 158 -8.59 -0.79 -6.95
CA PHE A 158 -7.88 -0.01 -7.96
C PHE A 158 -8.22 -0.46 -9.38
N GLY A 159 -8.52 -1.75 -9.58
CA GLY A 159 -8.85 -2.29 -10.91
C GLY A 159 -10.20 -1.82 -11.44
N SER A 160 -11.14 -1.49 -10.56
CA SER A 160 -12.53 -1.15 -10.93
C SER A 160 -12.96 0.28 -10.54
N VAL A 161 -12.15 1.02 -9.78
CA VAL A 161 -12.49 2.38 -9.34
C VAL A 161 -12.61 3.36 -10.51
N SER A 162 -13.69 4.14 -10.52
CA SER A 162 -13.88 5.17 -11.55
C SER A 162 -12.89 6.34 -11.38
N GLY A 163 -12.46 6.92 -12.50
CA GLY A 163 -11.59 8.11 -12.51
C GLY A 163 -12.17 9.30 -11.74
N LYS A 164 -13.52 9.44 -11.74
CA LYS A 164 -14.22 10.48 -10.97
C LYS A 164 -14.06 10.31 -9.45
N LEU A 165 -14.12 9.07 -8.96
CA LEU A 165 -13.89 8.77 -7.54
C LEU A 165 -12.42 9.00 -7.16
N LEU A 166 -11.49 8.51 -7.99
CA LEU A 166 -10.05 8.76 -7.81
C LEU A 166 -9.73 10.25 -7.74
N TYR A 167 -10.22 11.05 -8.69
CA TYR A 167 -9.99 12.49 -8.73
C TYR A 167 -10.50 13.17 -7.44
N ARG A 168 -11.72 12.85 -7.01
CA ARG A 168 -12.30 13.42 -5.79
C ARG A 168 -11.50 13.04 -4.55
N ALA A 169 -11.06 11.78 -4.45
CA ALA A 169 -10.19 11.34 -3.36
C ALA A 169 -8.87 12.14 -3.34
N CYS A 170 -8.25 12.36 -4.50
CA CYS A 170 -7.05 13.19 -4.61
C CYS A 170 -7.29 14.62 -4.11
N VAL A 171 -8.37 15.27 -4.57
CA VAL A 171 -8.72 16.63 -4.16
C VAL A 171 -8.89 16.72 -2.64
N LYS A 172 -9.55 15.74 -2.02
CA LYS A 172 -9.74 15.69 -0.58
C LYS A 172 -8.41 15.53 0.17
N VAL A 173 -7.57 14.57 -0.24
CA VAL A 173 -6.26 14.34 0.40
C VAL A 173 -5.36 15.58 0.29
N LEU A 174 -5.31 16.21 -0.89
CA LEU A 174 -4.50 17.41 -1.11
C LEU A 174 -4.97 18.61 -0.28
N ASN A 175 -6.27 18.70 0.01
CA ASN A 175 -6.86 19.79 0.78
C ASN A 175 -7.21 19.41 2.22
N LYS A 176 -6.78 18.24 2.70
CA LYS A 176 -7.27 17.65 3.96
C LYS A 176 -7.15 18.58 5.17
N LYS A 177 -6.04 19.30 5.29
CA LYS A 177 -5.81 20.29 6.37
C LYS A 177 -6.79 21.46 6.36
N LYS A 178 -7.25 21.88 5.18
CA LYS A 178 -8.22 22.98 5.04
C LYS A 178 -9.67 22.52 5.24
N LEU A 179 -9.94 21.26 4.93
CA LEU A 179 -11.26 20.65 5.00
C LEU A 179 -11.56 20.02 6.37
N SER A 180 -10.53 19.67 7.14
CA SER A 180 -10.70 19.03 8.43
C SER A 180 -11.46 19.93 9.40
N GLY A 181 -12.47 19.37 10.06
CA GLY A 181 -13.34 20.10 10.99
C GLY A 181 -14.21 21.19 10.36
N ARG A 182 -14.22 21.35 9.03
CA ARG A 182 -15.15 22.28 8.38
C ARG A 182 -16.52 21.63 8.25
N VAL A 183 -17.55 22.44 8.57
CA VAL A 183 -18.92 22.16 8.18
C VAL A 183 -19.03 22.15 6.65
N ASP A 184 -19.83 21.24 6.13
CA ASP A 184 -20.10 21.12 4.69
C ASP A 184 -20.93 22.29 4.12
N THR A 185 -21.66 23.00 4.99
CA THR A 185 -22.50 24.14 4.66
C THR A 185 -22.66 25.10 5.85
N PRO A 186 -22.65 26.43 5.62
CA PRO A 186 -22.94 27.41 6.66
C PRO A 186 -24.31 27.21 7.32
N TRP A 187 -25.28 26.68 6.56
CA TRP A 187 -26.66 26.46 7.02
C TRP A 187 -26.76 25.50 8.20
N ARG A 188 -25.79 24.60 8.42
CA ARG A 188 -25.79 23.74 9.62
C ARG A 188 -25.71 24.56 10.89
N SER A 189 -24.83 25.54 10.93
CA SER A 189 -24.69 26.43 12.09
C SER A 189 -25.92 27.32 12.29
N VAL A 190 -26.52 27.79 11.18
CA VAL A 190 -27.70 28.66 11.21
C VAL A 190 -28.95 27.91 11.66
N LEU A 191 -29.11 26.66 11.22
CA LEU A 191 -30.30 25.85 11.47
C LEU A 191 -30.14 24.89 12.67
N GLY A 192 -28.97 24.87 13.30
CA GLY A 192 -28.69 24.00 14.45
C GLY A 192 -28.67 22.50 14.11
N PHE A 193 -28.33 22.13 12.87
CA PHE A 193 -28.27 20.73 12.47
C PHE A 193 -26.96 20.08 12.89
N ASN A 194 -27.07 18.88 13.48
CA ASN A 194 -25.94 17.99 13.76
C ASN A 194 -25.39 17.39 12.46
N ASP A 195 -24.19 16.82 12.54
CA ASP A 195 -23.48 16.22 11.41
C ASP A 195 -24.29 15.11 10.72
N ASP A 196 -25.13 14.41 11.48
CA ASP A 196 -25.99 13.30 11.04
C ASP A 196 -27.14 13.73 10.10
N VAL A 197 -27.50 15.02 10.09
CA VAL A 197 -28.64 15.54 9.33
C VAL A 197 -28.15 16.44 8.21
N LYS A 198 -28.25 15.95 6.97
CA LYS A 198 -27.91 16.74 5.79
C LYS A 198 -29.02 17.76 5.51
N PRO A 199 -28.75 19.07 5.48
CA PRO A 199 -29.75 20.06 5.10
C PRO A 199 -30.06 19.94 3.60
N GLU A 200 -31.34 19.78 3.28
CA GLU A 200 -31.84 19.67 1.91
C GLU A 200 -32.84 20.78 1.64
N TRP A 201 -32.74 21.39 0.47
CA TRP A 201 -33.75 22.33 0.00
C TRP A 201 -34.96 21.53 -0.48
N THR A 202 -36.03 21.52 0.30
CA THR A 202 -37.33 21.05 -0.18
C THR A 202 -38.00 22.18 -0.95
N HIS A 203 -38.61 21.84 -2.09
CA HIS A 203 -39.40 22.82 -2.84
C HIS A 203 -40.55 23.30 -1.96
N CYS A 204 -40.63 24.62 -1.72
CA CYS A 204 -41.81 25.24 -1.16
C CYS A 204 -42.95 25.12 -2.18
N ILE A 205 -43.80 24.11 -2.04
CA ILE A 205 -45.08 24.08 -2.74
C ILE A 205 -45.95 25.16 -2.09
N ASN A 206 -45.94 26.35 -2.69
CA ASN A 206 -46.87 27.41 -2.33
C ASN A 206 -48.28 26.95 -2.73
N HIS A 207 -49.05 26.47 -1.75
CA HIS A 207 -50.51 26.48 -1.87
C HIS A 207 -50.96 27.95 -1.79
N ARG A 208 -51.21 28.55 -2.95
CA ARG A 208 -52.15 29.66 -3.07
C ARG A 208 -53.55 29.10 -3.21
#